data_AF-A0A4V3D7Q5-F1
#
_entry.id   AF-A0A4V3D7Q5-F1
#
_cell.length_a   1.000
_cell.length_b   1.000
_cell.length_c   1.000
_cell.angle_alpha   90.00
_cell.angle_beta   90.00
_cell.angle_gamma   90.00
#
_symmetry.space_group_name_H-M   'P 1'
#
loop_
_entity.id
_entity.type
_entity.pdbx_description
1 polymer ?
#
loop_
_entity_poly.entity_id
_entity_poly.type
_entity_poly.pdbx_seq_one_letter_code
_entity_poly.pdbx_strand_id
1 'polypeptide(L)'
;MPETPVDAVGVLDRLASGVPGVEAIVLADRSGRPLASSTGTAAGDADRLAAVAGGVSGLAGAAMALLNTGVLEQAAIDLGHGHLVVHALGGGRRIVALTSPDGDLSALEREVRDASSEFSLVQQPQRAAGGGEEEADPLAQVHRLTERFPGWRIRYEVPAPAAAGGFTAERDHSSEDLFVLLGLLNAVHARTGAELEARLAIQDAVSTGLDAITSLSPASWNSIERGLAALLRDPRF
;
A
#
# COMPACT_ATOMS: atom_id res chain seq x y z
N MET A 1 -10.57 31.43 8.58
CA MET A 1 -9.12 31.13 8.67
C MET A 1 -8.83 30.03 7.68
N PRO A 2 -7.81 30.10 6.82
CA PRO A 2 -7.41 28.95 6.03
C PRO A 2 -6.81 27.90 6.99
N GLU A 3 -7.24 26.65 6.87
CA GLU A 3 -6.66 25.54 7.62
C GLU A 3 -5.22 25.34 7.12
N THR A 4 -4.24 25.53 8.01
CA THR A 4 -2.83 25.27 7.68
C THR A 4 -2.71 23.77 7.35
N PRO A 5 -2.14 23.38 6.20
CA PRO A 5 -1.87 21.99 5.90
C PRO A 5 -1.10 21.35 7.05
N VAL A 6 -1.50 20.14 7.47
CA VAL A 6 -0.75 19.37 8.48
C VAL A 6 0.70 19.29 8.03
N ASP A 7 1.61 19.73 8.88
CA ASP A 7 3.06 19.60 8.66
C ASP A 7 3.45 18.12 8.82
N ALA A 8 3.29 17.38 7.72
CA ALA A 8 3.54 15.95 7.70
C ALA A 8 4.98 15.64 8.14
N VAL A 9 5.96 16.40 7.66
CA VAL A 9 7.37 16.19 8.04
C VAL A 9 7.57 16.41 9.53
N GLY A 10 7.00 17.48 10.09
CA GLY A 10 7.07 17.74 11.54
C GLY A 10 6.43 16.66 12.39
N VAL A 11 5.33 16.03 11.94
CA VAL A 11 4.73 14.88 12.64
C VAL A 11 5.65 13.67 12.58
N LEU A 12 6.20 13.35 11.39
CA LEU A 12 7.10 12.22 11.21
C LEU A 12 8.41 12.38 12.01
N ASP A 13 8.96 13.59 12.10
CA ASP A 13 10.14 13.88 12.90
C ASP A 13 9.90 13.70 14.40
N ARG A 14 8.72 14.15 14.89
CA ARG A 14 8.34 13.91 16.29
C ARG A 14 8.27 12.42 16.58
N LEU A 15 7.62 11.65 15.71
CA LEU A 15 7.53 10.20 15.84
C LEU A 15 8.92 9.54 15.83
N ALA A 16 9.82 9.98 14.94
CA ALA A 16 11.20 9.49 14.87
C ALA A 16 11.94 9.70 16.18
N SER A 17 11.75 10.88 16.79
CA SER A 17 12.40 11.24 18.05
C SER A 17 11.75 10.63 19.29
N GLY A 18 10.48 10.26 19.21
CA GLY A 18 9.68 9.73 20.32
C GLY A 18 9.97 8.26 20.63
N VAL A 19 10.49 7.50 19.67
CA VAL A 19 10.79 6.07 19.82
C VAL A 19 12.28 5.82 19.58
N PRO A 20 13.06 5.45 20.61
CA PRO A 20 14.47 5.11 20.45
C PRO A 20 14.67 4.00 19.42
N GLY A 21 15.69 4.16 18.58
CA GLY A 21 16.05 3.18 17.57
C GLY A 21 15.26 3.28 16.26
N VAL A 22 14.35 4.26 16.10
CA VAL A 22 13.75 4.53 14.79
C VAL A 22 14.80 5.06 13.81
N GLU A 23 14.94 4.39 12.67
CA GLU A 23 15.91 4.73 11.64
C GLU A 23 15.27 5.53 10.50
N ALA A 24 14.02 5.20 10.15
CA ALA A 24 13.32 5.85 9.06
C ALA A 24 11.82 5.79 9.25
N ILE A 25 11.12 6.85 8.85
CA ILE A 25 9.67 6.89 8.79
C ILE A 25 9.23 7.60 7.53
N VAL A 26 8.26 7.00 6.84
CA VAL A 26 7.75 7.46 5.56
C VAL A 26 6.23 7.47 5.61
N LEU A 27 5.64 8.60 5.22
CA LEU A 27 4.25 8.66 4.80
C LEU A 27 4.20 8.24 3.33
N ALA A 28 3.49 7.16 3.03
CA ALA A 28 3.33 6.63 1.68
C ALA A 28 1.88 6.67 1.22
N ASP A 29 1.68 6.68 -0.10
CA ASP A 29 0.37 6.51 -0.70
C ASP A 29 0.01 5.01 -0.86
N ARG A 30 -1.20 4.77 -1.37
CA ARG A 30 -1.73 3.41 -1.52
C ARG A 30 -0.87 2.51 -2.42
N SER A 31 -0.19 3.09 -3.41
CA SER A 31 0.62 2.40 -4.41
C SER A 31 2.06 2.13 -3.96
N GLY A 32 2.45 2.64 -2.79
CA GLY A 32 3.80 2.51 -2.27
C GLY A 32 4.75 3.61 -2.75
N ARG A 33 4.23 4.80 -3.04
CA ARG A 33 5.03 5.99 -3.36
C ARG A 33 5.19 6.88 -2.13
N PRO A 34 6.38 7.45 -1.85
CA PRO A 34 6.54 8.35 -0.72
C PRO A 34 5.82 9.69 -0.97
N LEU A 35 5.13 10.17 0.06
CA LEU A 35 4.47 11.48 0.13
C LEU A 35 5.27 12.45 1.01
N ALA A 36 5.86 11.95 2.10
CA ALA A 36 6.76 12.68 2.99
C ALA A 36 7.63 11.67 3.75
N SER A 37 8.78 12.11 4.27
CA SER A 37 9.64 11.31 5.14
C SER A 37 10.14 12.14 6.32
N SER A 38 10.52 11.49 7.41
CA SER A 38 11.28 12.16 8.47
C SER A 38 12.62 12.64 7.92
N THR A 39 13.15 13.72 8.48
CA THR A 39 14.39 14.39 8.06
C THR A 39 15.63 13.51 8.15
N GLY A 40 15.64 12.55 9.08
CA GLY A 40 16.71 11.57 9.22
C GLY A 40 16.69 10.45 8.17
N THR A 41 15.60 10.30 7.41
CA THR A 41 15.45 9.24 6.42
C THR A 41 16.26 9.57 5.16
N ALA A 42 17.18 8.70 4.77
CA ALA A 42 17.88 8.84 3.50
C ALA A 42 16.90 8.70 2.32
N ALA A 43 17.05 9.53 1.28
CA ALA A 43 16.11 9.58 0.17
C ALA A 43 15.88 8.22 -0.50
N GLY A 44 16.94 7.43 -0.70
CA GLY A 44 16.84 6.09 -1.28
C GLY A 44 16.11 5.08 -0.39
N ASP A 45 16.11 5.28 0.93
CA ASP A 45 15.40 4.42 1.88
C ASP A 45 13.93 4.81 1.99
N ALA A 46 13.60 6.09 1.75
CA ALA A 46 12.21 6.54 1.69
C ALA A 46 11.42 5.84 0.57
N ASP A 47 12.00 5.80 -0.63
CA ASP A 47 11.41 5.11 -1.79
C ASP A 47 11.28 3.60 -1.52
N ARG A 48 12.31 2.96 -0.95
CA ARG A 48 12.30 1.53 -0.64
C ARG A 48 11.25 1.18 0.41
N LEU A 49 11.17 1.94 1.49
CA LEU A 49 10.18 1.71 2.55
C LEU A 49 8.75 1.91 2.05
N ALA A 50 8.51 2.95 1.25
CA ALA A 50 7.21 3.15 0.62
C ALA A 50 6.84 1.97 -0.29
N ALA A 51 7.80 1.48 -1.09
CA ALA A 51 7.58 0.33 -1.96
C ALA A 51 7.26 -0.95 -1.17
N VAL A 52 8.00 -1.23 -0.10
CA VAL A 52 7.75 -2.35 0.81
C VAL A 52 6.34 -2.27 1.40
N ALA A 53 5.90 -1.09 1.86
CA ALA A 53 4.56 -0.91 2.38
C ALA A 53 3.47 -1.10 1.31
N GLY A 54 3.74 -0.72 0.06
CA GLY A 54 2.93 -1.09 -1.10
C GLY A 54 2.77 -2.61 -1.17
N GLY A 55 3.88 -3.35 -1.19
CA GLY A 55 3.87 -4.81 -1.23
C GLY A 55 3.08 -5.46 -0.09
N VAL A 56 3.37 -5.07 1.16
CA VAL A 56 2.67 -5.55 2.36
C VAL A 56 1.16 -5.31 2.24
N SER A 57 0.78 -4.13 1.78
CA SER A 57 -0.63 -3.77 1.65
C SER A 57 -1.33 -4.49 0.50
N GLY A 58 -0.60 -4.76 -0.58
CA GLY A 58 -1.08 -5.58 -1.68
C GLY A 58 -1.38 -7.01 -1.21
N LEU A 59 -0.45 -7.61 -0.48
CA LEU A 59 -0.61 -8.94 0.12
C LEU A 59 -1.78 -8.97 1.13
N ALA A 60 -1.87 -7.98 2.01
CA ALA A 60 -3.00 -7.85 2.92
C ALA A 60 -4.32 -7.72 2.15
N GLY A 61 -4.35 -6.92 1.06
CA GLY A 61 -5.47 -6.79 0.14
C GLY A 61 -5.94 -8.13 -0.42
N ALA A 62 -4.99 -8.95 -0.90
CA ALA A 62 -5.28 -10.28 -1.40
C ALA A 62 -5.80 -11.22 -0.29
N ALA A 63 -5.17 -11.21 0.89
CA ALA A 63 -5.60 -12.02 2.02
C ALA A 63 -7.03 -11.66 2.48
N MET A 64 -7.37 -10.37 2.51
CA MET A 64 -8.72 -9.90 2.85
C MET A 64 -9.76 -10.38 1.85
N ALA A 65 -9.46 -10.33 0.56
CA ALA A 65 -10.35 -10.85 -0.48
C ALA A 65 -10.54 -12.38 -0.39
N LEU A 66 -9.46 -13.12 -0.12
CA LEU A 66 -9.49 -14.59 -0.04
C LEU A 66 -10.18 -15.11 1.22
N LEU A 67 -9.97 -14.43 2.34
CA LEU A 67 -10.44 -14.86 3.66
C LEU A 67 -11.73 -14.14 4.09
N ASN A 68 -12.26 -13.25 3.24
CA ASN A 68 -13.41 -12.39 3.53
C ASN A 68 -13.26 -11.65 4.86
N THR A 69 -12.08 -11.08 5.09
CA THR A 69 -11.74 -10.30 6.30
C THR A 69 -11.81 -8.79 6.02
N GLY A 70 -11.77 -7.98 7.08
CA GLY A 70 -12.05 -6.53 7.07
C GLY A 70 -11.02 -5.67 6.36
N VAL A 71 -10.47 -4.66 7.05
CA VAL A 71 -9.46 -3.74 6.50
C VAL A 71 -8.10 -3.98 7.16
N LEU A 72 -7.01 -3.68 6.43
CA LEU A 72 -5.68 -3.63 7.03
C LEU A 72 -5.63 -2.40 7.93
N GLU A 73 -5.59 -2.61 9.25
CA GLU A 73 -5.32 -1.52 10.20
C GLU A 73 -3.80 -1.33 10.36
N GLN A 74 -3.08 -2.43 10.61
CA GLN A 74 -1.65 -2.41 10.84
C GLN A 74 -1.03 -3.76 10.49
N ALA A 75 0.19 -3.75 9.97
CA ALA A 75 1.08 -4.89 9.91
C ALA A 75 2.37 -4.55 10.68
N ALA A 76 2.79 -5.45 11.55
CA ALA A 76 4.08 -5.39 12.25
C ALA A 76 4.89 -6.63 11.91
N ILE A 77 6.15 -6.42 11.55
CA ILE A 77 7.04 -7.46 11.06
C ILE A 77 8.34 -7.38 11.85
N ASP A 78 8.61 -8.45 12.60
CA ASP A 78 9.90 -8.68 13.23
C ASP A 78 10.91 -9.13 12.18
N LEU A 79 11.97 -8.35 12.03
CA LEU A 79 13.09 -8.65 11.13
C LEU A 79 14.29 -9.07 11.97
N GLY A 80 15.18 -9.88 11.38
CA GLY A 80 16.43 -10.28 12.07
C GLY A 80 17.33 -9.10 12.45
N HIS A 81 17.13 -7.94 11.82
CA HIS A 81 17.84 -6.69 12.10
C HIS A 81 16.91 -5.48 12.20
N GLY A 82 15.83 -5.59 12.98
CA GLY A 82 14.95 -4.46 13.23
C GLY A 82 13.48 -4.81 13.21
N HIS A 83 12.64 -3.78 13.24
CA HIS A 83 11.19 -3.94 13.20
C HIS A 83 10.59 -3.01 12.15
N LEU A 84 9.64 -3.53 11.38
CA LEU A 84 8.90 -2.76 10.38
C LEU A 84 7.43 -2.68 10.76
N VAL A 85 6.90 -1.48 10.82
CA VAL A 85 5.47 -1.22 11.01
C VAL A 85 4.90 -0.53 9.77
N VAL A 86 3.80 -1.07 9.25
CA VAL A 86 2.98 -0.46 8.20
C VAL A 86 1.60 -0.20 8.80
N HIS A 87 1.27 1.06 9.07
CA HIS A 87 0.00 1.47 9.65
C HIS A 87 -0.86 2.18 8.61
N ALA A 88 -2.09 1.71 8.43
CA ALA A 88 -3.01 2.32 7.49
C ALA A 88 -3.57 3.63 8.04
N LEU A 89 -3.60 4.65 7.19
CA LEU A 89 -4.27 5.91 7.46
C LEU A 89 -5.53 6.03 6.59
N GLY A 90 -6.43 6.92 6.99
CA GLY A 90 -7.56 7.32 6.14
C GLY A 90 -7.09 7.86 4.79
N GLY A 91 -7.89 7.58 3.74
CA GLY A 91 -7.59 8.01 2.37
C GLY A 91 -6.55 7.17 1.64
N GLY A 92 -6.29 5.93 2.09
CA GLY A 92 -5.35 5.01 1.45
C GLY A 92 -3.87 5.35 1.63
N ARG A 93 -3.57 6.35 2.46
CA ARG A 93 -2.21 6.68 2.89
C ARG A 93 -1.76 5.72 3.99
N ARG A 94 -0.46 5.63 4.23
CA ARG A 94 0.11 4.75 5.26
C ARG A 94 1.34 5.38 5.89
N ILE A 95 1.56 5.12 7.16
CA ILE A 95 2.85 5.38 7.82
C ILE A 95 3.63 4.07 7.78
N VAL A 96 4.89 4.17 7.37
CA VAL A 96 5.85 3.08 7.33
C VAL A 96 7.01 3.48 8.21
N ALA A 97 7.33 2.67 9.21
CA ALA A 97 8.42 2.97 10.12
C ALA A 97 9.34 1.75 10.26
N LEU A 98 10.64 2.00 10.23
CA LEU A 98 11.69 1.01 10.43
C LEU A 98 12.51 1.39 11.65
N THR A 99 12.76 0.42 12.52
CA THR A 99 13.70 0.56 13.63
C THR A 99 14.90 -0.35 13.47
N SER A 100 15.96 -0.01 14.19
CA SER A 100 17.07 -0.88 14.48
C SER A 100 16.63 -2.10 15.35
N PRO A 101 17.51 -3.11 15.53
CA PRO A 101 17.20 -4.33 16.29
C PRO A 101 16.93 -4.08 17.79
N ASP A 102 17.44 -2.98 18.33
CA ASP A 102 17.26 -2.60 19.73
C ASP A 102 16.01 -1.72 19.93
N GLY A 103 15.29 -1.40 18.84
CA GLY A 103 14.06 -0.63 18.88
C GLY A 103 12.90 -1.40 19.50
N ASP A 104 12.04 -0.70 20.24
CA ASP A 104 10.85 -1.32 20.85
C ASP A 104 9.68 -1.30 19.85
N LEU A 105 9.37 -2.47 19.26
CA LEU A 105 8.24 -2.63 18.35
C LEU A 105 6.91 -2.18 18.99
N SER A 106 6.66 -2.53 20.25
CA SER A 106 5.41 -2.17 20.92
C SER A 106 5.30 -0.66 21.14
N ALA A 107 6.42 0.01 21.42
CA ALA A 107 6.47 1.46 21.47
C ALA A 107 6.25 2.09 20.09
N LEU A 108 6.87 1.54 19.05
CA LEU A 108 6.71 2.01 17.68
C LEU A 108 5.25 1.91 17.22
N GLU A 109 4.62 0.75 17.39
CA GLU A 109 3.22 0.53 17.01
C GLU A 109 2.28 1.51 17.70
N ARG A 110 2.51 1.78 18.98
CA ARG A 110 1.73 2.75 19.75
C ARG A 110 1.93 4.17 19.21
N GLU A 111 3.16 4.62 19.03
CA GLU A 111 3.45 5.98 18.58
C GLU A 111 2.90 6.23 17.17
N VAL A 112 3.02 5.25 16.27
CA VAL A 112 2.45 5.32 14.91
C VAL A 112 0.92 5.40 14.95
N ARG A 113 0.29 4.61 15.82
CA ARG A 113 -1.16 4.68 16.02
C ARG A 113 -1.59 6.05 16.55
N ASP A 114 -0.85 6.61 17.51
CA ASP A 114 -1.20 7.90 18.10
C ASP A 114 -1.07 9.04 17.08
N ALA A 115 0.02 9.05 16.31
CA ALA A 115 0.26 10.01 15.23
C ALA A 115 -0.74 9.89 14.06
N SER A 116 -1.38 8.74 13.87
CA SER A 116 -2.39 8.53 12.81
C SER A 116 -3.56 9.53 12.89
N SER A 117 -3.90 9.98 14.10
CA SER A 117 -4.97 10.94 14.36
C SER A 117 -4.64 12.33 13.80
N GLU A 118 -3.36 12.73 13.79
CA GLU A 118 -2.89 14.00 13.27
C GLU A 118 -2.99 14.06 11.73
N PHE A 119 -2.85 12.91 11.06
CA PHE A 119 -3.06 12.79 9.62
C PHE A 119 -4.54 12.65 9.21
N SER A 120 -5.43 12.49 10.19
CA SER A 120 -6.86 12.24 9.99
C SER A 120 -7.73 13.51 9.88
N LEU A 121 -7.16 14.69 10.12
CA LEU A 121 -7.89 15.98 10.08
C LEU A 121 -8.23 16.51 8.68
N VAL A 122 -7.96 15.75 7.62
CA VAL A 122 -8.43 16.05 6.25
C VAL A 122 -9.31 14.91 5.76
N GLN A 123 -10.38 14.63 6.48
CA GLN A 123 -11.54 14.00 5.86
C GLN A 123 -12.42 15.10 5.28
N GLN A 124 -12.42 15.21 3.95
CA GLN A 124 -13.70 15.49 3.29
C GLN A 124 -14.68 14.44 3.81
N PRO A 125 -15.91 14.82 4.18
CA PRO A 125 -16.89 13.85 4.64
C PRO A 125 -16.95 12.77 3.58
N GLN A 126 -16.72 11.51 3.98
CA GLN A 126 -17.44 10.43 3.32
C GLN A 126 -18.90 10.82 3.43
N ARG A 127 -19.40 11.50 2.40
CA ARG A 127 -20.79 11.87 2.29
C ARG A 127 -21.54 10.56 2.40
N ALA A 128 -22.34 10.51 3.46
CA ALA A 128 -23.54 9.72 3.62
C ALA A 128 -23.85 8.83 2.42
N ALA A 129 -23.95 7.54 2.68
CA ALA A 129 -24.98 6.73 2.07
C ALA A 129 -26.29 7.57 2.08
N GLY A 130 -26.70 8.05 0.90
CA GLY A 130 -27.85 8.94 0.74
C GLY A 130 -27.56 10.18 -0.09
N GLY A 131 -27.44 10.00 -1.41
CA GLY A 131 -27.42 11.13 -2.34
C GLY A 131 -27.20 10.69 -3.78
N GLY A 132 -28.25 10.15 -4.41
CA GLY A 132 -28.42 10.06 -5.86
C GLY A 132 -27.35 9.28 -6.63
N GLU A 133 -27.75 8.13 -7.18
CA GLU A 133 -27.14 7.54 -8.36
C GLU A 133 -27.25 8.54 -9.53
N GLU A 134 -26.46 9.60 -9.52
CA GLU A 134 -26.03 10.22 -10.75
C GLU A 134 -24.92 9.31 -11.26
N GLU A 135 -25.32 8.40 -12.16
CA GLU A 135 -24.45 7.54 -12.94
C GLU A 135 -23.37 8.41 -13.58
N ALA A 136 -22.29 8.65 -12.83
CA ALA A 136 -21.21 9.52 -13.25
C ALA A 136 -20.69 8.98 -14.59
N ASP A 137 -20.69 9.82 -15.62
CA ASP A 137 -20.34 9.45 -16.99
C ASP A 137 -19.20 8.41 -17.01
N PRO A 138 -19.46 7.17 -17.46
CA PRO A 138 -18.47 6.11 -17.47
C PRO A 138 -17.19 6.50 -18.19
N LEU A 139 -17.28 7.36 -19.22
CA LEU A 139 -16.09 7.85 -19.95
C LEU A 139 -15.24 8.79 -19.09
N ALA A 140 -15.87 9.71 -18.35
CA ALA A 140 -15.17 10.57 -17.40
C ALA A 140 -14.49 9.76 -16.28
N GLN A 141 -15.12 8.65 -15.83
CA GLN A 141 -14.50 7.72 -14.88
C GLN A 141 -13.28 6.99 -15.49
N VAL A 142 -13.41 6.47 -16.72
CA VAL A 142 -12.28 5.83 -17.43
C VAL A 142 -11.10 6.78 -17.58
N HIS A 143 -11.34 8.04 -17.97
CA HIS A 143 -10.28 9.04 -18.12
C HIS A 143 -9.52 9.26 -16.81
N ARG A 144 -10.24 9.56 -15.72
CA ARG A 144 -9.66 9.76 -14.38
C ARG A 144 -8.88 8.55 -13.89
N LEU A 145 -9.42 7.35 -14.08
CA LEU A 145 -8.75 6.11 -13.66
C LEU A 145 -7.50 5.84 -14.49
N THR A 146 -7.51 6.16 -15.78
CA THR A 146 -6.35 6.00 -16.67
C THR A 146 -5.22 6.95 -16.25
N GLU A 147 -5.54 8.20 -15.88
CA GLU A 147 -4.56 9.14 -15.34
C GLU A 147 -3.96 8.66 -14.01
N ARG A 148 -4.78 8.03 -13.16
CA ARG A 148 -4.33 7.52 -11.85
C ARG A 148 -3.51 6.23 -11.96
N PHE A 149 -3.82 5.37 -12.93
CA PHE A 149 -3.24 4.04 -13.12
C PHE A 149 -2.64 3.92 -14.53
N PRO A 150 -1.53 4.64 -14.82
CA PRO A 150 -0.98 4.72 -16.18
C PRO A 150 -0.47 3.38 -16.73
N GLY A 151 -0.22 2.39 -15.87
CA GLY A 151 0.14 1.03 -16.28
C GLY A 151 -1.03 0.19 -16.80
N TRP A 152 -2.27 0.69 -16.70
CA TRP A 152 -3.49 -0.05 -17.04
C TRP A 152 -4.20 0.57 -18.23
N ARG A 153 -4.59 -0.27 -19.19
CA ARG A 153 -5.53 0.07 -20.26
C ARG A 153 -6.95 -0.15 -19.76
N ILE A 154 -7.63 0.93 -19.38
CA ILE A 154 -8.97 0.90 -18.79
C ILE A 154 -10.02 1.19 -19.85
N ARG A 155 -11.11 0.42 -19.83
CA ARG A 155 -12.27 0.54 -20.71
C ARG A 155 -13.55 0.36 -19.93
N TYR A 156 -14.62 0.96 -20.43
CA TYR A 156 -15.98 0.66 -19.99
C TYR A 156 -16.68 -0.13 -21.09
N GLU A 157 -17.18 -1.31 -20.74
CA GLU A 157 -17.98 -2.14 -21.62
C GLU A 157 -19.44 -1.73 -21.50
N VAL A 158 -19.96 -1.19 -22.58
CA VAL A 158 -21.38 -0.84 -22.70
C VAL A 158 -22.18 -2.14 -22.61
N PRO A 159 -23.19 -2.20 -21.74
CA PRO A 159 -23.95 -3.42 -21.58
C PRO A 159 -24.64 -3.82 -22.88
N ALA A 160 -24.67 -5.13 -23.15
CA ALA A 160 -25.66 -5.70 -24.04
C ALA A 160 -27.08 -5.36 -23.52
N PRO A 161 -28.11 -5.29 -24.38
CA PRO A 161 -29.47 -5.09 -23.91
C PRO A 161 -29.82 -6.16 -22.86
N ALA A 162 -30.18 -5.70 -21.64
CA ALA A 162 -30.42 -6.47 -20.40
C ALA A 162 -29.21 -6.84 -19.50
N ALA A 163 -27.99 -6.38 -19.79
CA ALA A 163 -26.83 -6.51 -18.90
C ALA A 163 -26.56 -5.20 -18.12
N ALA A 164 -25.86 -5.29 -16.98
CA ALA A 164 -25.24 -4.12 -16.37
C ALA A 164 -23.87 -3.90 -17.01
N GLY A 165 -23.53 -2.65 -17.34
CA GLY A 165 -22.21 -2.31 -17.88
C GLY A 165 -21.12 -2.52 -16.84
N GLY A 166 -19.87 -2.56 -17.29
CA GLY A 166 -18.74 -2.86 -16.41
C GLY A 166 -17.45 -2.22 -16.87
N PHE A 167 -16.53 -2.06 -15.94
CA PHE A 167 -15.18 -1.62 -16.23
C PHE A 167 -14.27 -2.83 -16.40
N THR A 168 -13.42 -2.77 -17.41
CA THR A 168 -12.35 -3.73 -17.65
C THR A 168 -11.03 -2.98 -17.71
N ALA A 169 -10.02 -3.45 -16.98
CA ALA A 169 -8.67 -2.91 -17.02
C ALA A 169 -7.68 -4.03 -17.34
N GLU A 170 -6.81 -3.78 -18.32
CA GLU A 170 -5.78 -4.74 -18.75
C GLU A 170 -4.39 -4.14 -18.57
N ARG A 171 -3.42 -4.94 -18.13
CA ARG A 171 -2.01 -4.56 -18.07
C ARG A 171 -1.16 -5.64 -18.71
N ASP A 172 -0.22 -5.20 -19.53
CA ASP A 172 0.78 -6.09 -20.14
C ASP A 172 1.95 -6.25 -19.18
N HIS A 173 2.37 -7.49 -18.93
CA HIS A 173 3.48 -7.80 -18.03
C HIS A 173 4.63 -8.35 -18.89
N SER A 174 5.78 -7.70 -18.88
CA SER A 174 6.88 -8.01 -19.79
C SER A 174 7.82 -9.14 -19.34
N SER A 175 7.50 -9.94 -18.31
CA SER A 175 8.40 -11.02 -17.86
C SER A 175 7.69 -12.13 -17.08
N GLU A 176 8.15 -13.35 -17.35
CA GLU A 176 7.57 -14.66 -17.04
C GLU A 176 7.49 -15.03 -15.53
N ASP A 177 6.46 -15.84 -15.24
CA ASP A 177 6.25 -16.76 -14.11
C ASP A 177 6.00 -16.24 -12.68
N LEU A 178 6.67 -15.20 -12.18
CA LEU A 178 6.46 -14.77 -10.77
C LEU A 178 5.14 -14.01 -10.53
N PHE A 179 4.68 -13.26 -11.53
CA PHE A 179 3.46 -12.44 -11.43
C PHE A 179 2.19 -13.29 -11.32
N VAL A 180 2.13 -14.42 -12.06
CA VAL A 180 0.98 -15.34 -12.02
C VAL A 180 0.88 -16.05 -10.67
N LEU A 181 2.00 -16.45 -10.08
CA LEU A 181 2.06 -17.14 -8.78
C LEU A 181 1.53 -16.30 -7.62
N LEU A 182 1.64 -14.96 -7.69
CA LEU A 182 1.16 -14.02 -6.67
C LEU A 182 -0.26 -13.49 -6.94
N GLY A 183 -0.96 -14.03 -7.95
CA GLY A 183 -2.32 -13.60 -8.27
C GLY A 183 -2.40 -12.20 -8.89
N LEU A 184 -1.32 -11.73 -9.54
CA LEU A 184 -1.37 -10.52 -10.35
C LEU A 184 -2.14 -10.81 -11.64
N LEU A 185 -3.25 -10.09 -11.82
CA LEU A 185 -4.20 -10.31 -12.89
C LEU A 185 -3.80 -9.48 -14.11
N ASN A 186 -3.75 -10.13 -15.28
CA ASN A 186 -3.61 -9.42 -16.55
C ASN A 186 -4.84 -8.59 -16.90
N ALA A 187 -6.01 -9.00 -16.38
CA ALA A 187 -7.28 -8.33 -16.58
C ALA A 187 -8.08 -8.27 -15.26
N VAL A 188 -8.61 -7.08 -14.96
CA VAL A 188 -9.46 -6.82 -13.80
C VAL A 188 -10.81 -6.33 -14.30
N HIS A 189 -11.88 -6.98 -13.88
CA HIS A 189 -13.25 -6.57 -14.17
C HIS A 189 -13.93 -6.04 -12.92
N ALA A 190 -14.75 -5.01 -13.04
CA ALA A 190 -15.48 -4.41 -11.93
C ALA A 190 -16.81 -3.85 -12.40
N ARG A 191 -17.84 -3.85 -11.55
CA ARG A 191 -19.15 -3.29 -11.90
C ARG A 191 -19.19 -1.76 -11.76
N THR A 192 -18.30 -1.21 -10.95
CA THR A 192 -18.22 0.24 -10.69
C THR A 192 -16.78 0.73 -10.80
N GLY A 193 -16.59 2.02 -11.08
CA GLY A 193 -15.26 2.63 -11.13
C GLY A 193 -14.55 2.59 -9.76
N ALA A 194 -15.30 2.72 -8.67
CA ALA A 194 -14.78 2.60 -7.31
C ALA A 194 -14.26 1.18 -7.00
N GLU A 195 -15.00 0.15 -7.41
CA GLU A 195 -14.54 -1.25 -7.30
C GLU A 195 -13.29 -1.48 -8.16
N LEU A 196 -13.25 -0.94 -9.38
CA LEU A 196 -12.08 -1.06 -10.25
C LEU A 196 -10.86 -0.43 -9.59
N GLU A 197 -10.96 0.81 -9.11
CA GLU A 197 -9.89 1.52 -8.40
C GLU A 197 -9.40 0.75 -7.16
N ALA A 198 -10.31 0.17 -6.38
CA ALA A 198 -9.98 -0.68 -5.24
C ALA A 198 -9.16 -1.91 -5.64
N ARG A 199 -9.43 -2.49 -6.81
CA ARG A 199 -8.68 -3.66 -7.29
C ARG A 199 -7.34 -3.28 -7.94
N LEU A 200 -7.31 -2.24 -8.77
CA LEU A 200 -6.08 -1.82 -9.47
C LEU A 200 -5.00 -1.37 -8.50
N ALA A 201 -5.32 -0.57 -7.48
CA ALA A 201 -4.28 -0.18 -6.54
C ALA A 201 -3.85 -1.30 -5.58
N ILE A 202 -4.58 -2.42 -5.46
CA ILE A 202 -4.01 -3.63 -4.81
C ILE A 202 -2.96 -4.25 -5.74
N GLN A 203 -3.31 -4.40 -7.02
CA GLN A 203 -2.43 -4.98 -8.04
C GLN A 203 -1.13 -4.18 -8.24
N ASP A 204 -1.22 -2.85 -8.32
CA ASP A 204 -0.05 -1.97 -8.38
C ASP A 204 0.78 -2.07 -7.12
N ALA A 205 0.16 -2.10 -5.93
CA ALA A 205 0.89 -2.19 -4.67
C ALA A 205 1.67 -3.52 -4.55
N VAL A 206 1.07 -4.66 -4.96
CA VAL A 206 1.78 -5.96 -5.05
C VAL A 206 2.93 -5.88 -6.06
N SER A 207 2.71 -5.23 -7.21
CA SER A 207 3.74 -5.10 -8.27
C SER A 207 4.93 -4.28 -7.79
N THR A 208 4.67 -3.12 -7.17
CA THR A 208 5.70 -2.27 -6.55
C THR A 208 6.51 -3.05 -5.52
N GLY A 209 5.86 -3.87 -4.69
CA GLY A 209 6.55 -4.72 -3.73
C GLY A 209 7.43 -5.78 -4.39
N LEU A 210 6.95 -6.40 -5.47
CA LEU A 210 7.70 -7.40 -6.22
C LEU A 210 8.91 -6.79 -6.95
N ASP A 211 8.75 -5.60 -7.53
CA ASP A 211 9.85 -4.86 -8.15
C ASP A 211 10.94 -4.52 -7.12
N ALA A 212 10.54 -4.12 -5.91
CA ALA A 212 11.48 -3.90 -4.82
C ALA A 212 12.27 -5.17 -4.45
N ILE A 213 11.60 -6.32 -4.36
CA ILE A 213 12.23 -7.62 -4.05
C ILE A 213 13.17 -8.07 -5.18
N THR A 214 12.73 -7.98 -6.43
CA THR A 214 13.54 -8.41 -7.58
C THR A 214 14.75 -7.51 -7.84
N SER A 215 14.69 -6.25 -7.41
CA SER A 215 15.82 -5.30 -7.45
C SER A 215 16.91 -5.54 -6.39
N LEU A 216 16.71 -6.50 -5.47
CA LEU A 216 17.66 -6.78 -4.39
C LEU A 216 19.00 -7.32 -4.91
N SER A 217 20.07 -7.00 -4.18
CA SER A 217 21.41 -7.49 -4.49
C SER A 217 21.52 -9.02 -4.32
N PRO A 218 22.46 -9.71 -5.01
CA PRO A 218 22.69 -11.14 -4.81
C PRO A 218 22.98 -11.53 -3.35
N ALA A 219 23.65 -10.65 -2.59
CA ALA A 219 23.92 -10.87 -1.17
C ALA A 219 22.64 -10.86 -0.32
N SER A 220 21.72 -9.95 -0.63
CA SER A 220 20.39 -9.87 0.01
C SER A 220 19.56 -11.11 -0.30
N TRP A 221 19.55 -11.56 -1.55
CA TRP A 221 18.88 -12.81 -1.96
C TRP A 221 19.39 -14.04 -1.22
N ASN A 222 20.72 -14.21 -1.14
CA ASN A 222 21.33 -15.30 -0.37
C ASN A 222 20.95 -15.26 1.12
N SER A 223 20.72 -14.07 1.69
CA SER A 223 20.26 -13.94 3.07
C SER A 223 18.81 -14.40 3.24
N ILE A 224 17.93 -14.01 2.32
CA ILE A 224 16.52 -14.44 2.29
C ILE A 224 16.42 -15.96 2.16
N GLU A 225 17.15 -16.56 1.21
CA GLU A 225 17.15 -18.02 1.00
C GLU A 225 17.58 -18.78 2.25
N ARG A 226 18.63 -18.31 2.93
CA ARG A 226 19.08 -18.92 4.20
C ARG A 226 18.03 -18.80 5.30
N GLY A 227 17.39 -17.64 5.42
CA GLY A 227 16.31 -17.42 6.39
C GLY A 227 15.11 -18.32 6.13
N LEU A 228 14.63 -18.38 4.89
CA LEU A 228 13.53 -19.26 4.48
C LEU A 228 13.89 -20.73 4.69
N ALA A 229 15.10 -21.15 4.33
CA ALA A 229 15.55 -22.51 4.53
C ALA A 229 15.73 -22.87 6.01
N ALA A 230 15.98 -21.89 6.89
CA ALA A 230 15.97 -22.10 8.33
C ALA A 230 14.53 -22.25 8.86
N LEU A 231 13.60 -21.42 8.36
CA LEU A 231 12.20 -21.42 8.76
C LEU A 231 11.49 -22.72 8.35
N LEU A 232 11.72 -23.20 7.12
CA LEU A 232 11.21 -24.49 6.63
C LEU A 232 11.82 -25.71 7.35
N ARG A 233 12.91 -25.52 8.11
CA ARG A 233 13.53 -26.55 8.93
C ARG A 233 13.11 -26.47 10.40
N ASP A 234 12.36 -25.43 10.80
CA ASP A 234 11.81 -25.34 12.15
C ASP A 234 10.56 -26.24 12.24
N PRO A 235 10.56 -27.28 13.11
CA PRO A 235 9.45 -28.21 13.22
C PRO A 235 8.16 -27.61 13.80
N ARG A 236 8.16 -26.31 14.16
CA ARG A 236 6.98 -25.56 14.63
C ARG A 236 6.19 -24.91 13.51
N PHE A 237 6.69 -24.95 12.27
CA PHE A 237 5.98 -24.55 11.05
C PHE A 237 5.49 -25.77 10.27
#